data_AF-A0AAV7RJZ7-F1
#
_entry.id   AF-A0AAV7RJZ7-F1
#
_cell.length_a   1.000
_cell.length_b   1.000
_cell.length_c   1.000
_cell.angle_alpha   90.00
_cell.angle_beta   90.00
_cell.angle_gamma   90.00
#
_symmetry.space_group_name_H-M   'P 1'
#
loop_
_entity.id
_entity.type
_entity.pdbx_description
1 polymer ?
#
loop_
_entity_poly.entity_id
_entity_poly.type
_entity_poly.pdbx_seq_one_letter_code
_entity_poly.pdbx_strand_id
1 'polypeptide(L)'
;MVKFLHKFDLPKRSAEERRVLDEPISQEDILAVIPSLKTAKLPRMDGLPTDFYYKYAGLVVDKLLEDYQESLRHSTLPPSFRKALIIMIYKPGKDPTSASA
;
A
#
# COMPACT_ATOMS: atom_id res chain seq x y z
N MET A 1 -1.24 -19.90 13.65
CA MET A 1 -1.66 -18.49 13.58
C MET A 1 -3.10 -18.29 14.06
N VAL A 2 -4.11 -18.87 13.39
CA VAL A 2 -5.54 -18.65 13.74
C VAL A 2 -5.87 -19.01 15.21
N LYS A 3 -5.40 -20.16 15.71
CA LYS A 3 -5.57 -20.58 17.12
C LYS A 3 -4.94 -19.62 18.14
N PHE A 4 -3.90 -18.88 17.76
CA PHE A 4 -3.26 -17.89 18.64
C PHE A 4 -4.11 -16.62 18.72
N LEU A 5 -4.67 -16.17 17.59
CA LEU A 5 -5.50 -14.97 17.50
C LEU A 5 -6.83 -15.11 18.24
N HIS A 6 -7.41 -16.31 18.31
CA HIS A 6 -8.65 -16.59 19.06
C HIS A 6 -8.52 -16.37 20.58
N LYS A 7 -7.30 -16.22 21.11
CA LYS A 7 -7.07 -15.92 22.53
C LYS A 7 -7.30 -14.45 22.86
N PHE A 8 -7.38 -13.59 21.85
CA PHE A 8 -7.56 -12.15 22.01
C PHE A 8 -8.97 -11.75 21.58
N ASP A 9 -9.58 -10.82 22.32
CA ASP A 9 -10.83 -10.21 21.90
C ASP A 9 -10.51 -9.12 20.88
N LEU A 10 -10.49 -9.51 19.60
CA LEU A 10 -10.16 -8.63 18.49
C LEU A 10 -11.32 -7.67 18.23
N PRO A 11 -11.06 -6.37 17.99
CA PRO A 11 -12.11 -5.41 17.66
C PRO A 11 -12.87 -5.87 16.42
N LYS A 12 -14.20 -5.96 16.55
CA LYS A 12 -15.10 -6.30 15.45
C LYS A 12 -15.76 -5.03 14.94
N ARG A 13 -15.69 -4.82 13.62
CA ARG A 13 -16.45 -3.75 12.96
C ARG A 13 -17.95 -4.07 12.94
N SER A 14 -18.77 -3.02 12.88
CA SER A 14 -20.21 -3.14 12.66
C SER A 14 -20.52 -3.86 11.34
N ALA A 15 -21.74 -4.37 11.20
CA ALA A 15 -22.17 -5.00 9.94
C ALA A 15 -22.15 -4.00 8.78
N GLU A 16 -22.44 -2.73 9.06
CA GLU A 16 -22.48 -1.68 8.04
C GLU A 16 -21.08 -1.31 7.54
N GLU A 17 -20.11 -1.11 8.45
CA GLU A 17 -18.72 -0.87 8.05
C GLU A 17 -18.15 -2.02 7.24
N ARG A 18 -18.54 -3.27 7.54
CA ARG A 18 -18.10 -4.43 6.74
C ARG A 18 -18.66 -4.38 5.34
N ARG A 19 -19.95 -4.08 5.18
CA ARG A 19 -20.58 -3.93 3.86
C ARG A 19 -19.85 -2.90 3.02
N VAL A 20 -19.59 -1.70 3.58
CA VAL A 20 -18.87 -0.63 2.88
C VAL A 20 -17.46 -1.07 2.47
N LEU A 21 -16.76 -1.83 3.31
CA LEU A 21 -15.41 -2.31 3.01
C LEU A 21 -15.37 -3.48 2.01
N ASP A 22 -16.47 -4.22 1.90
CA ASP A 22 -16.60 -5.35 0.96
C ASP A 22 -17.09 -4.89 -0.43
N GLU A 23 -17.47 -3.61 -0.58
CA GLU A 23 -17.81 -3.05 -1.89
C GLU A 23 -16.60 -3.05 -2.85
N PRO A 24 -16.82 -3.26 -4.16
CA PRO A 24 -15.75 -3.19 -5.14
C PRO A 24 -15.07 -1.82 -5.16
N ILE A 25 -13.74 -1.82 -5.25
CA ILE A 25 -12.96 -0.59 -5.47
C ILE A 25 -13.41 0.06 -6.79
N SER A 26 -13.60 1.37 -6.76
CA SER A 26 -13.95 2.21 -7.92
C SER A 26 -12.76 3.04 -8.42
N GLN A 27 -12.91 3.67 -9.59
CA GLN A 27 -11.91 4.62 -10.09
C GLN A 27 -11.88 5.88 -9.21
N GLU A 28 -13.05 6.32 -8.75
CA GLU A 28 -13.25 7.46 -7.89
C GLU A 28 -12.49 7.30 -6.57
N ASP A 29 -12.50 6.10 -5.97
CA ASP A 29 -11.73 5.80 -4.75
C ASP A 29 -10.23 6.03 -4.96
N ILE A 30 -9.70 5.55 -6.10
CA ILE A 30 -8.28 5.70 -6.42
C ILE A 30 -7.94 7.18 -6.66
N LEU A 31 -8.75 7.88 -7.47
CA LEU A 31 -8.54 9.29 -7.77
C LEU A 31 -8.66 10.17 -6.52
N ALA A 32 -9.57 9.87 -5.61
CA ALA A 32 -9.75 10.60 -4.36
C ALA A 32 -8.54 10.48 -3.42
N VAL A 33 -7.83 9.36 -3.46
CA VAL A 33 -6.66 9.12 -2.61
C VAL A 33 -5.39 9.74 -3.20
N ILE A 34 -5.27 9.87 -4.52
CA ILE A 34 -4.06 10.39 -5.17
C ILE A 34 -3.57 11.70 -4.54
N PRO A 35 -4.39 12.76 -4.34
CA PRO A 35 -3.95 14.02 -3.74
C PRO A 35 -3.40 13.91 -2.30
N SER A 36 -3.73 12.83 -1.59
CA SER A 36 -3.29 12.59 -0.21
C SER A 36 -1.94 11.88 -0.11
N LEU A 37 -1.37 11.45 -1.25
CA LEU A 37 -0.07 10.79 -1.26
C LEU A 37 1.02 11.70 -0.69
N LYS A 38 1.99 11.13 0.02
CA LYS A 38 3.10 11.92 0.56
C LYS A 38 4.11 12.20 -0.53
N THR A 39 4.38 13.48 -0.78
CA THR A 39 5.47 13.94 -1.64
C THR A 39 6.82 13.66 -0.97
N ALA A 40 7.88 13.42 -1.76
CA ALA A 40 9.26 13.18 -1.31
C ALA A 40 9.60 11.80 -0.72
N LYS A 41 8.84 10.75 -1.03
CA LYS A 41 9.34 9.36 -0.85
C LYS A 41 10.15 8.95 -2.07
N LEU A 42 11.20 8.15 -1.84
CA LEU A 42 11.92 7.47 -2.92
C LEU A 42 10.90 6.74 -3.81
N PRO A 43 11.09 6.75 -5.14
CA PRO A 43 10.24 5.98 -6.03
C PRO A 43 10.22 4.53 -5.55
N ARG A 44 9.08 3.87 -5.72
CA ARG A 44 9.01 2.43 -5.47
C ARG A 44 9.92 1.72 -6.49
N MET A 45 10.12 0.41 -6.34
CA MET A 45 10.89 -0.39 -7.32
C MET A 45 10.37 -0.32 -8.76
N ASP A 46 9.17 0.20 -8.97
CA ASP A 46 8.62 0.53 -10.28
C ASP A 46 9.27 1.78 -10.91
N GLY A 47 10.05 2.55 -10.14
CA GLY A 47 10.66 3.80 -10.57
C GLY A 47 9.69 4.97 -10.63
N LEU A 48 8.43 4.80 -10.20
CA LEU A 48 7.38 5.80 -10.33
C LEU A 48 7.31 6.65 -9.05
N PRO A 49 7.68 7.94 -9.10
CA PRO A 49 7.56 8.84 -7.95
C PRO A 49 6.09 9.23 -7.72
N THR A 50 5.78 9.79 -6.54
CA THR A 50 4.44 10.29 -6.25
C THR A 50 3.93 11.30 -7.30
N ASP A 51 4.82 12.13 -7.84
CA ASP A 51 4.49 13.13 -8.87
C ASP A 51 4.01 12.52 -10.18
N PHE A 52 4.42 11.28 -10.47
CA PHE A 52 3.90 10.54 -11.62
C PHE A 52 2.41 10.28 -11.45
N TYR A 53 1.97 9.86 -10.26
CA TYR A 53 0.57 9.61 -9.97
C TYR A 53 -0.25 10.90 -9.96
N TYR A 54 0.30 12.03 -9.51
CA TYR A 54 -0.38 13.32 -9.63
C TYR A 54 -0.58 13.74 -11.08
N LYS A 55 0.47 13.63 -11.90
CA LYS A 55 0.47 14.13 -13.28
C LYS A 55 -0.32 13.24 -14.23
N TYR A 56 -0.29 11.92 -14.00
CA TYR A 56 -0.83 10.92 -14.91
C TYR A 56 -1.98 10.11 -14.32
N ALA A 57 -2.61 10.60 -13.24
CA ALA A 57 -3.73 9.95 -12.54
C ALA A 57 -4.76 9.34 -13.50
N GLY A 58 -5.26 10.14 -14.45
CA GLY A 58 -6.26 9.69 -15.42
C GLY A 58 -5.78 8.65 -16.44
N LEU A 59 -4.46 8.49 -16.63
CA LEU A 59 -3.90 7.46 -17.50
C LEU A 59 -3.60 6.15 -16.75
N VAL A 60 -3.39 6.23 -15.43
CA VAL A 60 -2.96 5.09 -14.62
C VAL A 60 -4.11 4.46 -13.82
N VAL A 61 -5.20 5.20 -13.60
CA VAL A 61 -6.32 4.76 -12.77
C VAL A 61 -6.93 3.45 -13.26
N ASP A 62 -7.14 3.31 -14.58
CA ASP A 62 -7.71 2.09 -15.16
C ASP A 62 -6.84 0.87 -14.87
N LYS A 63 -5.53 1.01 -15.05
CA LYS A 63 -4.59 -0.09 -14.85
C LYS A 63 -4.48 -0.47 -13.38
N LEU A 64 -4.42 0.53 -12.50
CA LEU A 64 -4.40 0.31 -11.05
C LEU A 64 -5.68 -0.39 -10.57
N LEU A 65 -6.84 0.02 -11.09
CA LEU A 65 -8.11 -0.60 -10.75
C LEU A 65 -8.13 -2.08 -11.16
N GLU A 66 -7.72 -2.39 -12.39
CA GLU A 66 -7.60 -3.78 -12.88
C GLU A 66 -6.68 -4.61 -11.97
N ASP A 67 -5.49 -4.08 -11.64
CA ASP A 67 -4.52 -4.78 -10.80
C ASP A 67 -5.05 -5.02 -9.37
N TYR A 68 -5.80 -4.07 -8.79
CA TYR A 68 -6.40 -4.23 -7.46
C TYR A 68 -7.55 -5.23 -7.47
N GLN A 69 -8.43 -5.18 -8.47
CA GLN A 69 -9.53 -6.14 -8.61
C GLN A 69 -8.99 -7.56 -8.81
N GLU A 70 -7.95 -7.72 -9.64
CA GLU A 70 -7.28 -9.01 -9.83
C GLU A 70 -6.65 -9.52 -8.55
N SER A 71 -6.03 -8.61 -7.78
CA SER A 71 -5.40 -8.93 -6.50
C SER A 71 -6.41 -9.41 -5.47
N LEU A 72 -7.56 -8.75 -5.38
CA LEU A 72 -8.64 -9.12 -4.46
C LEU A 72 -9.27 -10.45 -4.88
N ARG A 73 -9.51 -10.64 -6.18
CA ARG A 73 -10.11 -11.87 -6.73
C ARG A 73 -9.25 -13.10 -6.47
N HIS A 74 -7.95 -13.01 -6.71
CA HIS A 74 -7.04 -14.16 -6.57
C HIS A 74 -6.31 -14.20 -5.23
N SER A 75 -6.52 -13.21 -4.36
CA SER A 75 -5.75 -13.04 -3.12
C SER A 75 -4.24 -13.00 -3.35
N THR A 76 -3.80 -12.48 -4.50
CA THR A 76 -2.37 -12.40 -4.88
C THR A 76 -2.03 -11.07 -5.52
N LEU A 77 -1.00 -10.40 -5.01
CA LEU A 77 -0.51 -9.15 -5.58
C LEU A 77 0.33 -9.36 -6.85
N PRO A 78 0.34 -8.38 -7.79
CA PRO A 78 1.24 -8.37 -8.93
C PRO A 78 2.71 -8.60 -8.52
N PRO A 79 3.53 -9.29 -9.34
CA PRO A 79 4.95 -9.50 -9.04
C PRO A 79 5.72 -8.22 -8.70
N SER A 80 5.45 -7.11 -9.39
CA SER A 80 6.06 -5.80 -9.11
C SER A 80 5.70 -5.27 -7.71
N PHE A 81 4.47 -5.53 -7.25
CA PHE A 81 3.98 -5.09 -5.94
C PHE A 81 4.58 -5.90 -4.78
N ARG A 82 5.22 -7.03 -5.07
CA ARG A 82 5.89 -7.89 -4.09
C ARG A 82 7.39 -7.61 -3.94
N LYS A 83 7.96 -6.75 -4.79
CA LYS A 83 9.38 -6.36 -4.70
C LYS A 83 9.54 -5.14 -3.79
N ALA A 84 10.58 -5.13 -2.96
CA ALA A 84 10.95 -4.02 -2.08
C ALA A 84 12.43 -3.63 -2.27
N LEU A 85 12.70 -2.31 -2.30
CA LEU A 85 14.05 -1.75 -2.35
C LEU A 85 14.52 -1.52 -0.92
N ILE A 86 15.59 -2.20 -0.52
CA ILE A 86 16.18 -2.06 0.81
C ILE A 86 17.37 -1.10 0.69
N ILE A 87 17.27 0.06 1.35
CA ILE A 87 18.33 1.07 1.39
C ILE A 87 18.69 1.31 2.85
N MET A 88 19.99 1.26 3.16
CA MET A 88 20.51 1.59 4.48
C MET A 88 20.68 3.11 4.58
N ILE A 89 19.97 3.73 5.54
CA ILE A 89 20.08 5.15 5.85
C ILE A 89 20.72 5.28 7.24
N TYR A 90 21.96 5.77 7.29
CA TYR A 90 22.67 5.94 8.55
C TYR A 90 22.12 7.13 9.33
N LYS A 91 21.99 6.96 10.66
CA LYS A 91 21.61 8.06 11.55
C LYS A 91 22.79 9.03 11.68
N PRO A 92 22.55 10.35 11.61
CA PRO A 92 23.62 11.33 11.80
C PRO A 92 24.23 11.18 13.20
N GLY A 93 25.57 11.25 13.28
CA GLY A 93 26.32 11.18 14.54
C GLY A 93 26.40 9.79 15.19
N LYS A 94 25.97 8.71 14.51
CA LYS A 94 26.15 7.33 14.99
C LYS A 94 27.05 6.54 14.06
N ASP A 95 27.91 5.72 14.64
CA ASP A 95 28.75 4.81 13.88
C ASP A 95 27.87 3.78 13.14
N PRO A 96 27.99 3.66 11.81
CA PRO A 96 27.22 2.72 11.00
C PRO A 96 27.39 1.24 11.39
N THR A 97 28.47 0.89 12.09
CA THR A 97 28.79 -0.48 12.52
C THR A 97 28.41 -0.77 13.97
N SER A 98 28.04 0.27 14.74
CA SER A 98 27.60 0.10 16.12
C SER A 98 26.15 -0.38 16.18
N ALA A 99 25.90 -1.53 16.80
CA ALA A 99 24.54 -2.03 17.02
C ALA A 99 23.78 -1.05 17.93
N SER A 100 22.54 -0.72 17.55
CA SER A 100 21.64 -0.02 18.46
C SER A 100 21.14 -1.04 19.50
N ALA A 101 21.65 -0.95 20.73
CA ALA A 101 21.11 -1.68 21.88
C ALA A 101 19.70 -1.19 22.24
#